data_AF-A0A8S0SIZ7-F1
#
_entry.id   AF-A0A8S0SIZ7-F1
#
_cell.length_a   1.000
_cell.length_b   1.000
_cell.length_c   1.000
_cell.angle_alpha   90.00
_cell.angle_beta   90.00
_cell.angle_gamma   90.00
#
_symmetry.space_group_name_H-M   'P 1'
#
loop_
_entity.id
_entity.type
_entity.pdbx_description
1 polymer ?
#
loop_
_entity_poly.entity_id
_entity_poly.type
_entity_poly.pdbx_seq_one_letter_code
_entity_poly.pdbx_strand_id
1 'polypeptide(L)'
;MLLPNCLFRMGGAAILLSNKSRDKRRAKYRLVHVVRTHKGSDDKAYKCVYEQEDSEGKVGINLSKDLMVIAGEALKSNITTIGPLVLPASEQILFLFTLIGRKIFNPKWRPYIPDFKQAFEHFCIHAGGRAVIDELQKNLQLSSEHVEASRMTLHRFGNTSSSSLWYELSYIEAKGRMKKGDRVWQIAFGSGFKCNSAVWKCNRTIKTTTDGPWQDCIDKYPVHIPEIVKL
;
A
#
# COMPACT_ATOMS: atom_id res chain seq x y z
N MET A 1 5.21 -26.05 -2.84
CA MET A 1 4.99 -24.59 -2.70
C MET A 1 4.33 -24.00 -3.95
N LEU A 2 3.00 -24.06 -4.12
CA LEU A 2 2.35 -23.69 -5.39
C LEU A 2 1.76 -22.27 -5.42
N LEU A 3 1.33 -21.73 -4.28
CA LEU A 3 0.66 -20.42 -4.22
C LEU A 3 1.52 -19.25 -4.75
N PRO A 4 2.84 -19.15 -4.46
CA PRO A 4 3.69 -18.11 -5.04
C PRO A 4 3.69 -18.12 -6.58
N ASN A 5 3.62 -19.30 -7.21
CA ASN A 5 3.61 -19.43 -8.66
C ASN A 5 2.32 -18.87 -9.30
N CYS A 6 1.23 -18.82 -8.51
CA CYS A 6 -0.04 -18.21 -8.94
C CYS A 6 -0.09 -16.70 -8.69
N LEU A 7 0.68 -16.19 -7.73
CA LEU A 7 0.65 -14.80 -7.30
C LEU A 7 1.66 -13.94 -8.07
N PHE A 8 2.92 -14.40 -8.14
CA PHE A 8 4.03 -13.57 -8.63
C PHE A 8 4.11 -13.53 -10.14
N ARG A 9 4.43 -12.34 -10.65
CA ARG A 9 4.73 -12.07 -12.06
C ARG A 9 5.99 -11.22 -12.15
N MET A 10 6.62 -11.20 -13.31
CA MET A 10 7.78 -10.34 -13.55
C MET A 10 7.34 -8.90 -13.81
N GLY A 11 8.06 -7.95 -13.23
CA GLY A 11 7.88 -6.52 -13.45
C GLY A 11 9.12 -5.75 -13.02
N GLY A 12 9.18 -4.47 -13.39
CA GLY A 12 10.29 -3.60 -13.06
C GLY A 12 9.89 -2.14 -13.08
N ALA A 13 10.50 -1.35 -12.20
CA ALA A 13 10.31 0.08 -12.15
C ALA A 13 11.64 0.77 -11.87
N ALA A 14 11.89 1.89 -12.53
CA ALA A 14 13.05 2.74 -12.32
C ALA A 14 12.60 4.13 -11.87
N ILE A 15 13.19 4.63 -10.78
CA ILE A 15 12.81 5.90 -10.17
C ILE A 15 14.07 6.72 -9.96
N LEU A 16 14.09 7.91 -10.55
CA LEU A 16 15.16 8.87 -10.38
C LEU A 16 14.80 9.85 -9.25
N LEU A 17 15.55 9.78 -8.15
CA LEU A 17 15.44 10.71 -7.03
C LEU A 17 16.56 11.76 -7.09
N SER A 18 16.26 12.97 -6.64
CA SER A 18 17.24 14.05 -6.51
C SER A 18 16.95 14.88 -5.27
N ASN A 19 18.02 15.26 -4.56
CA ASN A 19 17.99 16.22 -3.47
C ASN A 19 18.41 17.64 -3.93
N LYS A 20 18.71 17.84 -5.22
CA LYS A 20 19.21 19.12 -5.75
C LYS A 20 18.04 20.10 -5.94
N SER A 21 18.15 21.29 -5.35
CA SER A 21 17.11 22.34 -5.46
C SER A 21 16.74 22.71 -6.91
N ARG A 22 17.71 22.66 -7.83
CA ARG A 22 17.48 22.93 -9.27
C ARG A 22 16.53 21.94 -9.94
N ASP A 23 16.44 20.71 -9.45
CA ASP A 23 15.59 19.66 -10.01
C ASP A 23 14.13 19.76 -9.55
N LYS A 24 13.85 20.59 -8.53
CA LYS A 24 12.52 20.73 -7.93
C LYS A 24 11.43 21.11 -8.95
N ARG A 25 11.76 21.94 -9.94
CA ARG A 25 10.80 22.41 -10.96
C ARG A 25 10.40 21.31 -11.96
N ARG A 26 11.27 20.32 -12.20
CA ARG A 26 11.02 19.21 -13.14
C ARG A 26 10.51 17.94 -12.45
N ALA A 27 10.75 17.78 -11.15
CA ALA A 27 10.32 16.63 -10.38
C ALA A 27 8.79 16.47 -10.39
N LYS A 28 8.29 15.27 -10.72
CA LYS A 28 6.86 14.94 -10.63
C LYS A 28 6.36 14.99 -9.19
N TYR A 29 7.09 14.32 -8.30
CA TYR A 29 6.72 14.16 -6.89
C TYR A 29 7.84 14.62 -5.96
N ARG A 30 7.47 14.93 -4.73
CA ARG A 30 8.37 15.11 -3.60
C ARG A 30 8.04 14.07 -2.54
N LEU A 31 9.03 13.30 -2.12
CA LEU A 31 8.92 12.43 -0.95
C LEU A 31 8.82 13.30 0.31
N VAL A 32 7.79 13.09 1.12
CA VAL A 32 7.51 13.88 2.32
C VAL A 32 7.86 13.08 3.58
N HIS A 33 7.37 11.84 3.67
CA HIS A 33 7.60 10.96 4.81
C HIS A 33 7.86 9.54 4.36
N VAL A 34 8.70 8.83 5.12
CA VAL A 34 8.89 7.38 5.02
C VAL A 34 8.77 6.82 6.43
N VAL A 35 7.92 5.82 6.62
CA VAL A 35 7.74 5.13 7.90
C VAL A 35 7.88 3.64 7.66
N ARG A 36 8.81 3.02 8.39
CA ARG A 36 9.03 1.57 8.35
C ARG A 36 8.74 0.97 9.71
N THR A 37 7.84 0.02 9.72
CA THR A 37 7.61 -0.89 10.85
C THR A 37 8.32 -2.20 10.56
N HIS A 38 9.14 -2.66 11.50
CA HIS A 38 9.87 -3.91 11.40
C HIS A 38 9.50 -4.84 12.54
N LYS A 39 9.02 -6.05 12.23
CA LYS A 39 8.61 -7.06 13.22
C LYS A 39 9.55 -8.26 13.27
N GLY A 40 10.65 -8.25 12.53
CA GLY A 40 11.55 -9.41 12.42
C GLY A 40 12.35 -9.79 13.66
N SER A 41 12.14 -9.12 14.80
CA SER A 41 12.59 -9.61 16.11
C SER A 41 11.66 -10.69 16.69
N ASP A 42 10.43 -10.80 16.18
CA ASP A 42 9.50 -11.89 16.49
C ASP A 42 9.71 -13.03 15.49
N ASP A 43 9.91 -14.24 16.00
CA ASP A 43 10.23 -15.41 15.18
C ASP A 43 9.12 -15.78 14.18
N LYS A 44 7.85 -15.61 14.58
CA LYS A 44 6.72 -15.89 13.70
C LYS A 44 6.68 -14.88 12.56
N ALA A 45 6.87 -13.60 12.86
CA ALA A 45 6.98 -12.54 11.87
C ALA A 45 8.19 -12.72 10.95
N TYR A 46 9.33 -13.10 11.51
CA TYR A 46 10.55 -13.33 10.75
C TYR A 46 10.39 -14.47 9.73
N LYS A 47 9.87 -15.62 10.17
CA LYS A 47 9.66 -16.82 9.34
C LYS A 47 8.38 -16.78 8.51
N CYS A 48 7.59 -15.70 8.62
CA CYS A 48 6.27 -15.58 8.01
C CYS A 48 6.28 -15.65 6.47
N VAL A 49 7.29 -15.02 5.87
CA VAL A 49 7.56 -15.06 4.43
C VAL A 49 9.04 -15.31 4.30
N TYR A 50 9.41 -16.54 3.92
CA TYR A 50 10.80 -16.98 3.94
C TYR A 50 11.11 -17.83 2.71
N GLU A 51 12.27 -17.61 2.12
CA GLU A 51 12.77 -18.46 1.04
C GLU A 51 13.41 -19.70 1.67
N GLN A 52 12.93 -20.88 1.31
CA GLN A 52 13.42 -22.14 1.85
C GLN A 52 13.28 -23.26 0.83
N GLU A 53 13.98 -24.35 1.06
CA GLU A 53 13.85 -25.60 0.31
C GLU A 53 12.66 -26.42 0.82
N ASP A 54 11.91 -27.05 -0.09
CA ASP A 54 10.90 -28.05 0.26
C ASP A 54 11.50 -29.45 0.42
N SER A 55 10.67 -30.44 0.79
CA SER A 55 11.12 -31.82 1.01
C SER A 55 11.67 -32.52 -0.23
N GLU A 56 11.44 -31.96 -1.43
CA GLU A 56 11.93 -32.49 -2.70
C GLU A 56 13.19 -31.77 -3.18
N GLY A 57 13.77 -30.89 -2.36
CA GLY A 57 14.97 -30.13 -2.72
C GLY A 57 14.70 -28.88 -3.56
N LYS A 58 13.44 -28.44 -3.70
CA LYS A 58 13.08 -27.30 -4.53
C LYS A 58 13.02 -26.03 -3.69
N VAL A 59 13.84 -25.04 -4.06
CA VAL A 59 13.82 -23.72 -3.43
C VAL A 59 12.57 -22.95 -3.84
N GLY A 60 11.89 -22.35 -2.87
CA GLY A 60 10.74 -21.50 -3.11
C GLY A 60 10.37 -20.63 -1.91
N ILE A 61 9.28 -19.88 -2.05
CA ILE A 61 8.78 -19.01 -0.98
C ILE A 61 7.76 -19.74 -0.13
N ASN A 62 8.07 -19.90 1.16
CA ASN A 62 7.11 -20.31 2.18
C ASN A 62 6.28 -19.09 2.62
N LEU A 63 4.96 -19.27 2.67
CA LEU A 63 4.01 -18.31 3.21
C LEU A 63 3.30 -18.96 4.41
N SER A 64 3.57 -18.45 5.60
CA SER A 64 2.93 -18.92 6.84
C SER A 64 1.43 -18.60 6.86
N LYS A 65 0.64 -19.45 7.52
CA LYS A 65 -0.79 -19.19 7.77
C LYS A 65 -1.02 -17.96 8.67
N ASP A 66 -0.02 -17.59 9.47
CA ASP A 66 -0.07 -16.42 10.36
C ASP A 66 0.12 -15.09 9.61
N LEU A 67 0.36 -15.12 8.30
CA LEU A 67 0.67 -13.95 7.47
C LEU A 67 -0.33 -12.82 7.63
N MET A 68 -1.62 -13.12 7.61
CA MET A 68 -2.65 -12.08 7.71
C MET A 68 -2.67 -11.41 9.10
N VAL A 69 -2.44 -12.19 10.17
CA VAL A 69 -2.40 -11.67 11.54
C VAL A 69 -1.19 -10.75 11.73
N ILE A 70 -0.01 -11.24 11.34
CA ILE A 70 1.25 -10.49 11.43
C ILE A 70 1.18 -9.22 10.58
N ALA A 71 0.59 -9.30 9.38
CA ALA A 71 0.36 -8.16 8.52
C ALA A 71 -0.53 -7.11 9.16
N GLY A 72 -1.65 -7.53 9.77
CA GLY A 72 -2.56 -6.62 10.49
C GLY A 72 -1.89 -5.90 11.65
N GLU A 73 -1.07 -6.59 12.44
CA GLU A 73 -0.33 -5.99 13.55
C GLU A 73 0.75 -5.00 13.10
N ALA A 74 1.49 -5.35 12.05
CA ALA A 74 2.49 -4.47 11.45
C ALA A 74 1.83 -3.23 10.83
N LEU A 75 0.70 -3.41 10.14
CA LEU A 75 -0.12 -2.34 9.60
C LEU A 75 -0.59 -1.39 10.72
N LYS A 76 -1.21 -1.93 11.77
CA LYS A 76 -1.71 -1.15 12.91
C LYS A 76 -0.60 -0.28 13.53
N SER A 77 0.58 -0.88 13.70
CA SER A 77 1.75 -0.18 14.22
C SER A 77 2.20 0.93 13.25
N ASN A 78 2.23 0.65 11.95
CA ASN A 78 2.63 1.62 10.93
C ASN A 78 1.67 2.81 10.82
N ILE A 79 0.35 2.56 10.78
CA ILE A 79 -0.67 3.62 10.70
C ILE A 79 -0.67 4.51 11.94
N THR A 80 -0.37 3.93 13.11
CA THR A 80 -0.25 4.68 14.37
C THR A 80 0.96 5.62 14.32
N THR A 81 2.07 5.20 13.70
CA THR A 81 3.27 6.04 13.55
C THR A 81 3.11 7.11 12.48
N ILE A 82 2.51 6.79 11.33
CA ILE A 82 2.35 7.75 10.23
C ILE A 82 1.23 8.76 10.47
N GLY A 83 0.18 8.38 11.22
CA GLY A 83 -0.99 9.21 11.47
C GLY A 83 -0.64 10.65 11.89
N PRO A 84 0.15 10.86 12.96
CA PRO A 84 0.54 12.20 13.41
C PRO A 84 1.33 13.02 12.38
N LEU A 85 1.98 12.38 11.41
CA LEU A 85 2.79 13.04 10.38
C LEU A 85 1.93 13.56 9.21
N VAL A 86 0.74 12.99 9.00
CA VAL A 86 -0.03 13.19 7.75
C VAL A 86 -1.46 13.67 7.98
N LEU A 87 -2.06 13.32 9.12
CA LEU A 87 -3.43 13.67 9.44
C LEU A 87 -3.54 15.13 9.90
N PRO A 88 -4.67 15.80 9.61
CA PRO A 88 -4.93 17.13 10.16
C PRO A 88 -5.08 17.07 11.69
N ALA A 89 -4.86 18.21 12.37
CA ALA A 89 -4.89 18.29 13.82
C ALA A 89 -6.25 17.84 14.42
N SER A 90 -7.36 18.07 13.72
CA SER A 90 -8.70 17.61 14.12
C SER A 90 -8.76 16.09 14.33
N GLU A 91 -8.24 15.33 13.36
CA GLU A 91 -8.18 13.87 13.40
C GLU A 91 -7.25 13.38 14.50
N GLN A 92 -6.11 14.07 14.71
CA GLN A 92 -5.15 13.72 15.76
C GLN A 92 -5.75 13.92 17.16
N ILE A 93 -6.48 15.03 17.38
CA ILE A 93 -7.14 15.32 18.67
C ILE A 93 -8.22 14.28 18.96
N LEU A 94 -9.04 13.92 17.97
CA LEU A 94 -10.10 12.93 18.14
C LEU A 94 -9.53 11.54 18.46
N PHE A 95 -8.46 11.15 17.76
CA PHE A 95 -7.74 9.92 18.06
C PHE A 95 -7.15 9.92 19.47
N LEU A 96 -6.47 11.00 19.86
CA LEU A 96 -5.87 11.11 21.20
C LEU A 96 -6.93 11.08 22.30
N PHE A 97 -8.03 11.80 22.12
CA PHE A 97 -9.15 11.83 23.07
C PHE A 97 -9.73 10.42 23.29
N THR A 98 -9.97 9.67 22.22
CA THR A 98 -10.49 8.30 22.33
C THR A 98 -9.48 7.33 22.92
N LEU A 99 -8.18 7.52 22.67
CA LEU A 99 -7.11 6.71 23.27
C LEU A 99 -7.02 6.93 24.79
N ILE A 100 -7.06 8.20 25.24
CA ILE A 100 -7.09 8.55 26.66
C ILE A 100 -8.38 8.05 27.32
N GLY A 101 -9.52 8.29 26.66
CA GLY A 101 -10.84 7.78 27.04
C GLY A 101 -10.83 6.29 27.36
N ARG A 102 -10.23 5.50 26.47
CA ARG A 102 -10.10 4.05 26.63
C ARG A 102 -9.18 3.66 27.77
N LYS A 103 -8.04 4.34 27.91
CA LYS A 103 -7.02 3.98 28.90
C LYS A 103 -7.43 4.34 30.33
N ILE A 104 -8.15 5.46 30.50
CA ILE A 104 -8.45 6.04 31.82
C ILE A 104 -9.90 5.80 32.24
N PHE A 105 -10.87 5.94 31.32
CA PHE A 105 -12.29 5.94 31.68
C PHE A 105 -12.98 4.61 31.41
N ASN A 106 -12.90 4.09 30.18
CA ASN A 106 -13.59 2.85 29.82
C ASN A 106 -12.87 2.09 28.70
N PRO A 107 -12.21 0.96 29.01
CA PRO A 107 -11.48 0.16 28.01
C PRO A 107 -12.40 -0.42 26.92
N LYS A 108 -13.72 -0.47 27.14
CA LYS A 108 -14.72 -0.95 26.19
C LYS A 108 -15.10 0.07 25.10
N TRP A 109 -14.67 1.34 25.20
CA TRP A 109 -14.92 2.30 24.12
C TRP A 109 -14.32 1.81 22.80
N ARG A 110 -15.06 1.99 21.70
CA ARG A 110 -14.58 1.58 20.38
C ARG A 110 -13.37 2.42 19.99
N PRO A 111 -12.29 1.82 19.45
CA PRO A 111 -11.19 2.59 18.90
C PRO A 111 -11.69 3.50 17.79
N TYR A 112 -11.27 4.76 17.81
CA TYR A 112 -11.40 5.63 16.65
C TYR A 112 -10.34 5.24 15.62
N ILE A 113 -10.77 5.08 14.37
CA ILE A 113 -9.88 4.88 13.23
C ILE A 113 -9.82 6.23 12.52
N PRO A 114 -8.66 6.91 12.48
CA PRO A 114 -8.56 8.19 11.81
C PRO A 114 -8.91 8.10 10.32
N ASP A 115 -9.55 9.14 9.81
CA ASP A 115 -9.92 9.19 8.41
C ASP A 115 -8.73 9.62 7.53
N PHE A 116 -7.97 8.62 7.08
CA PHE A 116 -6.84 8.82 6.18
C PHE A 116 -7.23 9.41 4.82
N LYS A 117 -8.52 9.43 4.44
CA LYS A 117 -9.00 10.12 3.23
C LYS A 117 -8.80 11.64 3.32
N GLN A 118 -8.71 12.20 4.53
CA GLN A 118 -8.39 13.62 4.71
C GLN A 118 -6.89 13.93 4.50
N ALA A 119 -6.03 12.92 4.65
CA ALA A 119 -4.58 13.04 4.48
C ALA A 119 -4.11 12.77 3.05
N PHE A 120 -4.86 11.97 2.28
CA PHE A 120 -4.43 11.48 0.97
C PHE A 120 -5.56 11.47 -0.05
N GLU A 121 -5.25 11.97 -1.24
CA GLU A 121 -6.14 11.91 -2.41
C GLU A 121 -5.99 10.57 -3.13
N HIS A 122 -4.80 9.95 -3.07
CA HIS A 122 -4.51 8.71 -3.80
C HIS A 122 -3.85 7.67 -2.90
N PHE A 123 -4.23 6.40 -3.10
CA PHE A 123 -3.70 5.27 -2.36
C PHE A 123 -3.09 4.26 -3.34
N CYS A 124 -1.90 3.79 -3.01
CA CYS A 124 -1.24 2.68 -3.66
C CYS A 124 -0.96 1.61 -2.60
N ILE A 125 -1.80 0.59 -2.57
CA ILE A 125 -1.74 -0.53 -1.65
C ILE A 125 -1.10 -1.72 -2.36
N HIS A 126 0.13 -2.04 -1.98
CA HIS A 126 0.80 -3.22 -2.50
C HIS A 126 0.00 -4.48 -2.16
N ALA A 127 -0.42 -5.17 -3.20
CA ALA A 127 -1.14 -6.42 -3.07
C ALA A 127 -0.19 -7.62 -3.12
N GLY A 128 0.03 -8.25 -1.96
CA GLY A 128 0.49 -9.64 -1.92
C GLY A 128 -0.49 -10.58 -2.65
N GLY A 129 -1.77 -10.23 -2.58
CA GLY A 129 -2.91 -10.82 -3.27
C GLY A 129 -4.18 -10.01 -2.95
N ARG A 130 -5.31 -10.41 -3.53
CA ARG A 130 -6.59 -9.69 -3.42
C ARG A 130 -7.03 -9.42 -1.96
N ALA A 131 -6.90 -10.43 -1.10
CA ALA A 131 -7.31 -10.36 0.30
C ALA A 131 -6.62 -9.22 1.07
N VAL A 132 -5.38 -8.88 0.72
CA VAL A 132 -4.64 -7.77 1.36
C VAL A 132 -5.29 -6.42 1.02
N ILE A 133 -5.73 -6.23 -0.23
CA ILE A 133 -6.43 -5.02 -0.66
C ILE A 133 -7.78 -4.94 0.05
N ASP A 134 -8.54 -6.03 0.08
CA ASP A 134 -9.88 -6.09 0.69
C ASP A 134 -9.81 -5.73 2.18
N GLU A 135 -8.84 -6.29 2.90
CA GLU A 135 -8.65 -6.06 4.33
C GLU A 135 -8.25 -4.60 4.62
N LEU A 136 -7.35 -4.02 3.81
CA LEU A 136 -6.98 -2.60 3.93
C LEU A 136 -8.16 -1.67 3.60
N GLN A 137 -8.90 -1.97 2.53
CA GLN A 137 -10.09 -1.21 2.15
C GLN A 137 -11.09 -1.15 3.31
N LYS A 138 -11.37 -2.30 3.91
CA LYS A 138 -12.31 -2.42 5.04
C LYS A 138 -11.80 -1.70 6.28
N ASN A 139 -10.55 -1.94 6.68
CA ASN A 139 -10.00 -1.38 7.92
C ASN A 139 -9.82 0.14 7.87
N LEU A 140 -9.48 0.70 6.71
CA LEU A 140 -9.31 2.13 6.51
C LEU A 140 -10.58 2.83 5.99
N GLN A 141 -11.67 2.08 5.80
CA GLN A 141 -12.94 2.59 5.26
C GLN A 141 -12.75 3.37 3.95
N LEU A 142 -11.99 2.76 3.02
CA LEU A 142 -11.70 3.31 1.71
C LEU A 142 -12.81 2.96 0.73
N SER A 143 -13.16 3.92 -0.13
CA SER A 143 -14.08 3.67 -1.26
C SER A 143 -13.43 2.77 -2.31
N SER A 144 -14.25 2.20 -3.20
CA SER A 144 -13.78 1.39 -4.33
C SER A 144 -12.83 2.14 -5.26
N GLU A 145 -13.01 3.46 -5.42
CA GLU A 145 -12.13 4.31 -6.23
C GLU A 145 -10.72 4.41 -5.64
N HIS A 146 -10.60 4.53 -4.31
CA HIS A 146 -9.28 4.62 -3.64
C HIS A 146 -8.43 3.36 -3.84
N VAL A 147 -9.06 2.18 -3.94
CA VAL A 147 -8.35 0.91 -4.13
C VAL A 147 -8.32 0.45 -5.60
N GLU A 148 -8.91 1.22 -6.52
CA GLU A 148 -9.02 0.87 -7.93
C GLU A 148 -7.64 0.64 -8.55
N ALA A 149 -6.67 1.52 -8.28
CA ALA A 149 -5.32 1.42 -8.81
C ALA A 149 -4.66 0.08 -8.43
N SER A 150 -4.75 -0.30 -7.15
CA SER A 150 -4.21 -1.56 -6.63
C SER A 150 -4.92 -2.78 -7.21
N ARG A 151 -6.26 -2.73 -7.31
CA ARG A 151 -7.05 -3.83 -7.89
C ARG A 151 -6.79 -4.03 -9.38
N MET A 152 -6.76 -2.95 -10.16
CA MET A 152 -6.54 -3.03 -11.60
C MET A 152 -5.10 -3.45 -11.90
N THR A 153 -4.13 -2.95 -11.13
CA THR A 153 -2.73 -3.39 -11.25
C THR A 153 -2.61 -4.89 -10.98
N LEU A 154 -3.19 -5.38 -9.87
CA LEU A 154 -3.18 -6.80 -9.55
C LEU A 154 -3.88 -7.64 -10.63
N HIS A 155 -5.01 -7.17 -11.16
CA HIS A 155 -5.73 -7.84 -12.24
C HIS A 155 -4.90 -7.95 -13.53
N ARG A 156 -4.29 -6.84 -13.96
CA ARG A 156 -3.60 -6.76 -15.25
C ARG A 156 -2.21 -7.42 -15.23
N PHE A 157 -1.46 -7.21 -14.16
CA PHE A 157 -0.03 -7.53 -14.07
C PHE A 157 0.28 -8.58 -13.00
N GLY A 158 -0.68 -8.98 -12.17
CA GLY A 158 -0.41 -9.84 -11.02
C GLY A 158 0.43 -9.13 -9.95
N ASN A 159 0.99 -9.90 -9.03
CA ASN A 159 1.91 -9.37 -8.02
C ASN A 159 3.33 -9.28 -8.61
N THR A 160 3.73 -8.08 -9.03
CA THR A 160 5.10 -7.82 -9.52
C THR A 160 6.09 -7.50 -8.40
N SER A 161 5.82 -7.96 -7.17
CA SER A 161 6.63 -7.69 -5.98
C SER A 161 6.79 -6.18 -5.75
N SER A 162 8.01 -5.70 -5.49
CA SER A 162 8.30 -4.31 -5.15
C SER A 162 7.90 -3.28 -6.22
N SER A 163 7.79 -3.68 -7.50
CA SER A 163 7.40 -2.75 -8.57
C SER A 163 5.90 -2.42 -8.59
N SER A 164 5.04 -3.23 -7.96
CA SER A 164 3.58 -3.09 -8.06
C SER A 164 3.09 -1.69 -7.68
N LEU A 165 3.64 -1.11 -6.60
CA LEU A 165 3.28 0.25 -6.16
C LEU A 165 3.53 1.34 -7.21
N TRP A 166 4.50 1.14 -8.10
CA TRP A 166 4.82 2.07 -9.17
C TRP A 166 3.89 1.90 -10.37
N TYR A 167 3.41 0.68 -10.62
CA TYR A 167 2.38 0.40 -11.62
C TYR A 167 1.04 0.99 -11.16
N GLU A 168 0.74 0.93 -9.85
CA GLU A 168 -0.43 1.57 -9.24
C GLU A 168 -0.37 3.10 -9.36
N LEU A 169 0.78 3.70 -9.05
CA LEU A 169 0.97 5.14 -9.23
C LEU A 169 0.84 5.53 -10.71
N SER A 170 1.42 4.74 -11.61
CA SER A 170 1.31 4.94 -13.06
C SER A 170 -0.12 4.80 -13.56
N TYR A 171 -0.94 3.91 -12.98
CA TYR A 171 -2.36 3.80 -13.30
C TYR A 171 -3.09 5.12 -13.02
N ILE A 172 -2.84 5.71 -11.85
CA ILE A 172 -3.46 6.99 -11.44
C ILE A 172 -3.04 8.12 -12.38
N GLU A 173 -1.76 8.16 -12.78
CA GLU A 173 -1.26 9.10 -13.80
C GLU A 173 -1.91 8.88 -15.16
N ALA A 174 -2.02 7.63 -15.63
CA ALA A 174 -2.60 7.28 -16.91
C ALA A 174 -4.11 7.55 -16.96
N LYS A 175 -4.81 7.46 -15.82
CA LYS A 175 -6.19 7.94 -15.68
C LYS A 175 -6.34 9.46 -15.71
N GLY A 176 -5.24 10.22 -15.73
CA GLY A 176 -5.27 11.69 -15.69
C GLY A 176 -5.78 12.25 -14.36
N ARG A 177 -5.81 11.43 -13.30
CA ARG A 177 -6.38 11.80 -11.99
C ARG A 177 -5.39 12.58 -11.12
N MET A 178 -4.08 12.46 -11.36
CA MET A 178 -3.05 13.09 -10.54
C MET A 178 -2.91 14.61 -10.77
N LYS A 179 -3.29 15.43 -9.79
CA LYS A 179 -3.20 16.89 -9.85
C LYS A 179 -2.07 17.45 -8.99
N LYS A 180 -1.69 18.71 -9.25
CA LYS A 180 -0.72 19.43 -8.43
C LYS A 180 -1.26 19.58 -7.01
N GLY A 181 -0.45 19.21 -6.03
CA GLY A 181 -0.80 19.32 -4.61
C GLY A 181 -1.27 18.01 -3.99
N ASP A 182 -1.80 17.09 -4.80
CA ASP A 182 -2.27 15.78 -4.37
C ASP A 182 -1.20 15.02 -3.59
N ARG A 183 -1.66 14.28 -2.59
CA ARG A 183 -0.85 13.46 -1.70
C ARG A 183 -1.17 12.01 -1.99
N VAL A 184 -0.11 11.23 -2.17
CA VAL A 184 -0.18 9.80 -2.43
C VAL A 184 0.39 9.06 -1.26
N TRP A 185 -0.34 8.06 -0.79
CA TRP A 185 0.19 7.10 0.17
C TRP A 185 0.48 5.77 -0.52
N GLN A 186 1.76 5.41 -0.59
CA GLN A 186 2.20 4.07 -0.91
C GLN A 186 2.37 3.27 0.38
N ILE A 187 1.71 2.11 0.47
CA ILE A 187 1.87 1.17 1.59
C ILE A 187 2.20 -0.22 1.07
N ALA A 188 3.24 -0.84 1.64
CA ALA A 188 3.67 -2.18 1.25
C ALA A 188 4.13 -3.06 2.41
N PHE A 189 3.90 -4.35 2.21
CA PHE A 189 4.30 -5.43 3.10
C PHE A 189 5.47 -6.21 2.51
N GLY A 190 6.35 -6.73 3.36
CA GLY A 190 7.50 -7.53 2.93
C GLY A 190 8.02 -8.48 4.01
N SER A 191 8.97 -9.34 3.66
CA SER A 191 9.51 -10.39 4.53
C SER A 191 10.27 -9.88 5.76
N GLY A 192 10.37 -10.75 6.79
CA GLY A 192 10.96 -10.43 8.09
C GLY A 192 10.01 -9.66 9.02
N PHE A 193 8.71 -9.92 8.95
CA PHE A 193 7.67 -9.01 8.43
C PHE A 193 7.88 -7.49 8.59
N LYS A 194 7.70 -6.75 7.48
CA LYS A 194 7.81 -5.30 7.41
C LYS A 194 6.55 -4.68 6.83
N CYS A 195 6.16 -3.54 7.37
CA CYS A 195 5.17 -2.64 6.77
C CYS A 195 5.85 -1.30 6.50
N ASN A 196 5.85 -0.85 5.25
CA ASN A 196 6.49 0.39 4.81
C ASN A 196 5.44 1.33 4.24
N SER A 197 5.53 2.58 4.64
CA SER A 197 4.73 3.67 4.09
C SER A 197 5.65 4.73 3.49
N ALA A 198 5.31 5.19 2.30
CA ALA A 198 5.92 6.34 1.66
C ALA A 198 4.84 7.35 1.28
N VAL A 199 5.04 8.60 1.67
CA VAL A 199 4.13 9.70 1.40
C VAL A 199 4.75 10.61 0.35
N TRP A 200 4.03 10.78 -0.75
CA TRP A 200 4.44 11.63 -1.86
C TRP A 200 3.51 12.82 -1.97
N LYS A 201 4.04 13.98 -2.33
CA LYS A 201 3.26 15.13 -2.78
C LYS A 201 3.54 15.41 -4.24
N CYS A 202 2.49 15.51 -5.03
CA CYS A 202 2.56 15.86 -6.44
C CYS A 202 2.94 17.34 -6.60
N ASN A 203 4.06 17.62 -7.26
CA ASN A 203 4.58 18.98 -7.41
C ASN A 203 3.95 19.72 -8.60
N ARG A 204 3.36 19.00 -9.55
CA ARG A 204 2.74 19.53 -10.77
C ARG A 204 1.66 18.58 -11.28
N THR A 205 0.61 19.10 -11.91
CA THR A 205 -0.42 18.27 -12.55
C THR A 205 0.22 17.38 -13.61
N ILE A 206 0.00 16.08 -13.51
CA ILE A 206 0.55 15.10 -14.44
C ILE A 206 -0.42 14.96 -15.60
N LYS A 207 0.08 15.23 -16.82
CA LYS A 207 -0.68 14.92 -18.03
C LYS A 207 -0.75 13.41 -18.20
N THR A 208 -1.87 12.91 -18.71
CA THR A 208 -2.03 11.51 -19.10
C THR A 208 -0.79 11.05 -19.87
N THR A 209 -0.11 10.04 -19.33
CA THR A 209 1.16 9.57 -19.86
C THR A 209 0.91 8.84 -21.17
N THR A 210 1.62 9.25 -22.23
CA THR A 210 1.63 8.53 -23.51
C THR A 210 2.57 7.33 -23.48
N ASP A 211 3.39 7.19 -22.45
CA ASP A 211 4.38 6.11 -22.30
C ASP A 211 4.16 5.42 -20.94
N GLY A 212 4.37 4.11 -20.88
CA GLY A 212 4.32 3.35 -19.63
C GLY A 212 3.50 2.06 -19.73
N PRO A 213 3.37 1.30 -18.61
CA PRO A 213 2.77 -0.03 -18.63
C PRO A 213 1.28 -0.03 -18.99
N TRP A 214 0.60 1.11 -18.90
CA TRP A 214 -0.84 1.25 -19.14
C TRP A 214 -1.20 1.87 -20.50
N GLN A 215 -0.21 2.25 -21.32
CA GLN A 215 -0.40 3.04 -22.53
C GLN A 215 -1.43 2.43 -23.51
N ASP A 216 -1.43 1.12 -23.68
CA ASP A 216 -2.19 0.37 -24.68
C ASP A 216 -3.58 -0.08 -24.19
N CYS A 217 -3.89 0.12 -22.91
CA CYS A 217 -5.08 -0.49 -22.31
C CYS A 217 -5.77 0.33 -21.22
N ILE A 218 -5.28 1.50 -20.81
CA ILE A 218 -5.84 2.26 -19.69
C ILE A 218 -7.32 2.61 -19.87
N ASP A 219 -7.76 2.81 -21.10
CA ASP A 219 -9.13 3.10 -21.53
C ASP A 219 -10.09 1.93 -21.26
N LYS A 220 -9.59 0.69 -21.23
CA LYS A 220 -10.37 -0.53 -20.96
C LYS A 220 -10.58 -0.81 -19.47
N TYR A 221 -9.97 -0.01 -18.60
CA TYR A 221 -10.08 -0.12 -17.15
C TYR A 221 -11.00 0.99 -16.58
N PRO A 222 -11.56 0.85 -15.37
CA PRO A 222 -11.56 -0.37 -14.56
C PRO A 222 -12.43 -1.46 -15.18
N VAL A 223 -12.04 -2.71 -14.96
CA VAL A 223 -12.88 -3.88 -15.28
C VAL A 223 -13.67 -4.29 -14.04
N HIS A 224 -14.81 -4.94 -14.24
CA HIS A 224 -15.56 -5.54 -13.14
C HIS A 224 -14.80 -6.77 -12.61
N ILE A 225 -14.48 -6.78 -11.32
CA ILE A 225 -13.88 -7.92 -10.63
C ILE A 225 -14.95 -8.52 -9.70
N PRO A 226 -15.46 -9.74 -9.99
CA PRO A 226 -16.47 -10.38 -9.15
C PRO A 226 -16.00 -10.52 -7.70
N GLU A 227 -16.87 -10.31 -6.71
CA GLU A 227 -16.52 -10.44 -5.28
C GLU A 227 -16.13 -11.87 -4.89
N ILE A 228 -16.75 -12.86 -5.53
CA ILE A 228 -16.52 -14.29 -5.30
C ILE A 228 -16.36 -14.94 -6.66
N VAL A 229 -15.21 -15.55 -6.92
CA VAL A 229 -15.14 -16.60 -7.95
C VAL A 229 -15.78 -17.81 -7.30
N LYS A 230 -17.03 -18.12 -7.65
CA LYS A 230 -17.61 -19.43 -7.33
C LYS A 230 -16.77 -20.44 -8.11
N LEU A 231 -15.83 -21.09 -7.41
CA LEU A 231 -15.22 -22.33 -7.87
C LEU A 231 -16.17 -23.47 -7.54
#